data_AF-A0AB74KKP4-F1
#
_entry.id   AF-A0AB74KKP4-F1
#
_cell.length_a   1.000
_cell.length_b   1.000
_cell.length_c   1.000
_cell.angle_alpha   90.00
_cell.angle_beta   90.00
_cell.angle_gamma   90.00
#
_symmetry.space_group_name_H-M   'P 1'
#
loop_
_entity.id
_entity.type
_entity.pdbx_description
1 polymer ?
#
loop_
_entity_poly.entity_id
_entity_poly.type
_entity_poly.pdbx_seq_one_letter_code
_entity_poly.pdbx_strand_id
1 'polypeptide(L)'
;MQRELRLLNNKHCIEYLQFLSKNHLSFNLLCERDAIDFSPKLPKEIHEKFGALVLFVLAGYTLESLMIDTQSVQFEAGFGPNNIGSVVQVELPGIIQILVKEKNETAVLFNRCDSLELFQKEESIAQEPKKDERESKEWLDSKEALFSNSKNRAILENLHKS
;
A
#
# COMPACT_ATOMS: atom_id res chain seq x y z
N MET A 1 -2.30 -12.48 16.96
CA MET A 1 -2.35 -12.46 15.49
C MET A 1 -2.43 -11.05 14.90
N GLN A 2 -3.58 -10.34 14.93
CA GLN A 2 -3.71 -9.01 14.28
C GLN A 2 -2.70 -7.95 14.80
N ARG A 3 -2.54 -7.86 16.13
CA ARG A 3 -1.55 -6.96 16.74
C ARG A 3 -0.12 -7.28 16.32
N GLU A 4 0.23 -8.56 16.24
CA GLU A 4 1.58 -9.00 15.87
C GLU A 4 1.86 -8.71 14.40
N LEU A 5 0.87 -8.95 13.52
CA LEU A 5 0.96 -8.59 12.11
C LEU A 5 1.18 -7.08 11.93
N ARG A 6 0.46 -6.25 12.67
CA ARG A 6 0.66 -4.79 12.65
C ARG A 6 2.06 -4.38 13.09
N LEU A 7 2.57 -4.99 14.16
CA LEU A 7 3.94 -4.72 14.62
C LEU A 7 4.98 -5.16 13.57
N LEU A 8 4.76 -6.29 12.92
CA LEU A 8 5.61 -6.78 11.84
C LEU A 8 5.58 -5.83 10.62
N ASN A 9 4.40 -5.40 10.19
CA ASN A 9 4.25 -4.45 9.08
C ASN A 9 4.88 -3.08 9.40
N ASN A 10 4.69 -2.56 10.62
CA ASN A 10 5.36 -1.33 11.04
C ASN A 10 6.88 -1.46 10.99
N LYS A 11 7.41 -2.60 11.49
CA LYS A 11 8.84 -2.88 11.45
C LYS A 11 9.37 -2.92 10.01
N HIS A 12 8.73 -3.69 9.12
CA HIS A 12 9.15 -3.78 7.71
C HIS A 12 9.04 -2.44 6.99
N CYS A 13 7.98 -1.66 7.25
CA CYS A 13 7.81 -0.32 6.69
C CYS A 13 9.00 0.57 7.06
N ILE A 14 9.37 0.64 8.35
CA ILE A 14 10.54 1.40 8.82
C ILE A 14 11.83 0.90 8.17
N GLU A 15 12.05 -0.42 8.09
CA GLU A 15 13.26 -0.99 7.51
C GLU A 15 13.43 -0.59 6.04
N TYR A 16 12.36 -0.61 5.24
CA TYR A 16 12.39 -0.11 3.86
C TYR A 16 12.67 1.39 3.79
N LEU A 17 11.98 2.21 4.61
CA LEU A 17 12.17 3.66 4.63
C LEU A 17 13.61 4.02 4.99
N GLN A 18 14.18 3.38 6.01
CA GLN A 18 15.56 3.57 6.44
C GLN A 18 16.55 3.15 5.36
N PHE A 19 16.31 2.01 4.70
CA PHE A 19 17.14 1.56 3.59
C PHE A 19 17.13 2.58 2.44
N LEU A 20 15.95 3.01 2.00
CA LEU A 20 15.78 3.95 0.89
C LEU A 20 16.42 5.31 1.21
N SER A 21 16.14 5.85 2.40
CA SER A 21 16.71 7.11 2.89
C SER A 21 18.24 7.05 2.99
N LYS A 22 18.79 6.03 3.66
CA LYS A 22 20.24 5.86 3.82
C LYS A 22 20.97 5.80 2.47
N ASN A 23 20.38 5.14 1.48
CA ASN A 23 20.95 4.99 0.14
C ASN A 23 20.55 6.14 -0.81
N HIS A 24 19.86 7.17 -0.32
CA HIS A 24 19.41 8.33 -1.11
C HIS A 24 18.63 7.91 -2.37
N LEU A 25 17.83 6.85 -2.26
CA LEU A 25 16.99 6.35 -3.33
C LEU A 25 15.65 7.08 -3.31
N SER A 26 15.20 7.58 -4.45
CA SER A 26 13.87 8.18 -4.57
C SER A 26 12.78 7.12 -4.54
N PHE A 27 11.70 7.39 -3.82
CA PHE A 27 10.55 6.50 -3.70
C PHE A 27 9.26 7.29 -3.55
N ASN A 28 8.12 6.62 -3.66
CA ASN A 28 6.83 7.20 -3.40
C ASN A 28 6.19 6.56 -2.17
N LEU A 29 5.47 7.38 -1.41
CA LEU A 29 4.61 6.92 -0.32
C LEU A 29 3.16 7.09 -0.74
N LEU A 30 2.38 6.00 -0.69
CA LEU A 30 0.93 6.06 -0.77
C LEU A 30 0.37 5.97 0.65
N CYS A 31 -0.31 7.03 1.08
CA CYS A 31 -0.75 7.20 2.46
C CYS A 31 -2.27 7.40 2.54
N GLU A 32 -2.89 6.93 3.61
CA GLU A 32 -4.25 7.30 3.97
C GLU A 32 -4.29 8.78 4.36
N ARG A 33 -5.21 9.54 3.76
CA ARG A 33 -5.30 10.99 3.95
C ARG A 33 -5.49 11.36 5.42
N ASP A 34 -6.33 10.60 6.12
CA ASP A 34 -6.72 10.92 7.49
C ASP A 34 -5.61 10.61 8.51
N ALA A 35 -4.52 9.96 8.08
CA ALA A 35 -3.31 9.73 8.86
C ALA A 35 -2.19 10.75 8.56
N ILE A 36 -2.52 11.84 7.84
CA ILE A 36 -1.56 12.89 7.45
C ILE A 36 -1.90 14.19 8.15
N ASP A 37 -0.90 14.76 8.80
CA ASP A 37 -0.95 16.11 9.34
C ASP A 37 -0.05 17.06 8.55
N PHE A 38 -0.56 18.28 8.34
CA PHE A 38 0.15 19.36 7.64
C PHE A 38 0.42 20.51 8.60
N SER A 39 1.69 20.95 8.67
CA SER A 39 2.12 22.10 9.46
C SER A 39 3.00 23.05 8.61
N PRO A 40 2.53 24.25 8.25
CA PRO A 40 1.19 24.79 8.52
C PRO A 40 0.08 24.04 7.77
N LYS A 41 -1.16 24.16 8.26
CA LYS A 41 -2.33 23.57 7.58
C LYS A 41 -2.46 24.12 6.17
N LEU A 42 -2.76 23.23 5.22
CA LEU A 42 -3.00 23.61 3.84
C LEU A 42 -4.32 24.38 3.68
N PRO A 43 -4.40 25.32 2.72
CA PRO A 43 -5.66 25.92 2.32
C PRO A 43 -6.70 24.87 1.95
N LYS A 44 -7.97 25.09 2.32
CA LYS A 44 -9.07 24.16 2.05
C LYS A 44 -9.15 23.72 0.59
N GLU A 45 -8.96 24.66 -0.34
CA GLU A 45 -8.98 24.41 -1.79
C GLU A 45 -7.94 23.40 -2.29
N ILE A 46 -6.82 23.26 -1.57
CA ILE A 46 -5.79 22.25 -1.85
C ILE A 46 -6.14 20.97 -1.11
N HIS A 47 -6.48 21.08 0.18
CA HIS A 47 -6.78 19.94 1.03
C HIS A 47 -7.97 19.11 0.51
N GLU A 48 -9.03 19.76 0.02
CA GLU A 48 -10.23 19.10 -0.51
C GLU A 48 -10.00 18.38 -1.85
N LYS A 49 -8.88 18.64 -2.54
CA LYS A 49 -8.50 17.91 -3.77
C LYS A 49 -7.90 16.54 -3.47
N PHE A 50 -7.47 16.28 -2.23
CA PHE A 50 -6.96 14.97 -1.86
C PHE A 50 -8.10 13.95 -1.75
N GLY A 51 -7.93 12.84 -2.47
CA GLY A 51 -8.75 11.65 -2.29
C GLY A 51 -8.48 10.99 -0.93
N ALA A 52 -9.08 9.81 -0.72
CA ALA A 52 -8.84 9.02 0.50
C ALA A 52 -7.38 8.59 0.65
N LEU A 53 -6.65 8.46 -0.46
CA LEU A 53 -5.23 8.17 -0.49
C LEU A 53 -4.48 9.34 -1.14
N VAL A 54 -3.30 9.63 -0.61
CA VAL A 54 -2.40 10.68 -1.09
C VAL A 54 -1.06 10.05 -1.46
N LEU A 55 -0.57 10.35 -2.65
CA LEU A 55 0.74 9.91 -3.13
C LEU A 55 1.76 11.03 -2.97
N PHE A 56 2.82 10.78 -2.20
CA PHE A 56 3.98 11.66 -2.08
C PHE A 56 5.15 11.10 -2.87
N VAL A 57 5.89 11.98 -3.55
CA VAL A 57 7.16 11.65 -4.19
C VAL A 57 8.29 12.14 -3.28
N LEU A 58 9.08 11.21 -2.75
CA LEU A 58 10.22 11.48 -1.89
C LEU A 58 11.47 11.49 -2.78
N ALA A 59 11.81 12.67 -3.27
CA ALA A 59 12.99 12.94 -4.08
C ALA A 59 13.54 14.34 -3.78
N GLY A 60 14.81 14.59 -4.10
CA GLY A 60 15.46 15.88 -3.85
C GLY A 60 15.28 16.32 -2.40
N TYR A 61 14.91 17.59 -2.20
CA TYR A 61 14.76 18.18 -0.86
C TYR A 61 13.73 17.47 0.03
N THR A 62 12.64 16.95 -0.55
CA THR A 62 11.64 16.17 0.20
C THR A 62 12.25 14.90 0.80
N LEU A 63 13.18 14.26 0.08
CA LEU A 63 13.91 13.11 0.59
C LEU A 63 15.00 13.51 1.60
N GLU A 64 15.70 14.62 1.36
CA GLU A 64 16.75 15.14 2.24
C GLU A 64 16.18 15.58 3.61
N SER A 65 14.95 16.10 3.63
CA SER A 65 14.23 16.49 4.85
C SER A 65 13.50 15.33 5.55
N LEU A 66 13.58 14.10 5.01
CA LEU A 66 12.89 12.96 5.57
C LEU A 66 13.45 12.56 6.93
N MET A 67 12.59 12.64 7.95
CA MET A 67 12.83 12.15 9.29
C MET A 67 11.96 10.91 9.55
N ILE A 68 12.57 9.86 10.06
CA ILE A 68 11.90 8.58 10.34
C ILE A 68 11.96 8.31 11.85
N ASP A 69 10.80 8.19 12.47
CA ASP A 69 10.59 7.78 13.85
C ASP A 69 9.90 6.39 13.90
N THR A 70 9.86 5.82 15.10
CA THR A 70 9.11 4.63 15.48
C THR A 70 7.60 4.70 15.28
N GLN A 71 6.99 5.90 15.26
CA GLN A 71 5.53 6.08 15.13
C GLN A 71 5.10 6.84 13.87
N SER A 72 5.99 7.65 13.30
CA SER A 72 5.67 8.48 12.13
C SER A 72 6.88 8.76 11.25
N VAL A 73 6.61 9.27 10.06
CA VAL A 73 7.61 9.94 9.21
C VAL A 73 7.24 11.40 9.04
N GLN A 74 8.24 12.25 8.89
CA GLN A 74 8.07 13.67 8.61
C GLN A 74 8.95 14.09 7.43
N PHE A 75 8.47 14.97 6.56
CA PHE A 75 9.25 15.53 5.46
C PHE A 75 8.65 16.86 5.00
N GLU A 76 9.43 17.68 4.30
CA GLU A 76 8.95 18.95 3.75
C GLU A 76 8.49 18.79 2.30
N ALA A 77 7.31 19.32 1.98
CA ALA A 77 6.77 19.30 0.63
C ALA A 77 6.07 20.62 0.27
N GLY A 78 6.09 20.94 -1.02
CA GLY A 78 5.41 22.10 -1.59
C GLY A 78 4.10 21.70 -2.28
N PHE A 79 3.04 22.50 -2.10
CA PHE A 79 1.70 22.18 -2.59
C PHE A 79 1.10 23.29 -3.47
N GLY A 80 0.43 22.85 -4.54
CA GLY A 80 -0.31 23.72 -5.44
C GLY A 80 0.58 24.61 -6.32
N PRO A 81 -0.02 25.47 -7.16
CA PRO A 81 0.72 26.33 -8.09
C PRO A 81 1.61 27.37 -7.40
N ASN A 82 1.30 27.71 -6.15
CA ASN A 82 2.05 28.69 -5.35
C ASN A 82 3.18 28.04 -4.53
N ASN A 83 3.38 26.72 -4.65
CA ASN A 83 4.40 25.97 -3.93
C ASN A 83 4.36 26.22 -2.40
N ILE A 84 3.17 26.12 -1.81
CA ILE A 84 2.98 26.35 -0.38
C ILE A 84 3.74 25.25 0.37
N GLY A 85 4.81 25.64 1.06
CA GLY A 85 5.61 24.73 1.87
C GLY A 85 4.86 24.30 3.13
N SER A 86 4.88 23.00 3.41
CA SER A 86 4.42 22.42 4.65
C SER A 86 5.32 21.28 5.07
N VAL A 87 5.53 21.15 6.38
CA VAL A 87 5.96 19.89 6.97
C VAL A 87 4.76 18.94 6.91
N VAL A 88 5.00 17.76 6.36
CA VAL A 88 4.04 16.66 6.27
C VAL A 88 4.45 15.64 7.31
N GLN A 89 3.54 15.28 8.21
CA GLN A 89 3.72 14.15 9.12
C GLN A 89 2.74 13.05 8.73
N VAL A 90 3.22 11.82 8.61
CA VAL A 90 2.39 10.65 8.33
C VAL A 90 2.58 9.62 9.43
N GLU A 91 1.49 9.20 10.07
CA GLU A 91 1.55 8.09 11.01
C GLU A 91 1.89 6.79 10.27
N LEU A 92 2.76 5.95 10.87
CA LEU A 92 3.21 4.70 10.27
C LEU A 92 2.05 3.77 9.81
N PRO A 93 0.97 3.59 10.60
CA PRO A 93 -0.21 2.83 10.17
C PRO A 93 -0.87 3.37 8.89
N GLY A 94 -0.77 4.67 8.64
CA GLY A 94 -1.31 5.33 7.46
C GLY A 94 -0.50 5.14 6.19
N ILE A 95 0.72 4.60 6.26
CA ILE A 95 1.53 4.27 5.08
C ILE A 95 1.05 2.94 4.52
N ILE A 96 0.41 3.00 3.35
CA ILE A 96 -0.20 1.84 2.67
C ILE A 96 0.78 1.17 1.74
N GLN A 97 1.52 1.96 0.95
CA GLN A 97 2.54 1.41 0.05
C GLN A 97 3.80 2.26 0.02
N ILE A 98 4.92 1.57 -0.20
CA ILE A 98 6.19 2.17 -0.63
C ILE A 98 6.44 1.67 -2.04
N LEU A 99 6.54 2.60 -2.99
CA LEU A 99 6.77 2.29 -4.39
C LEU A 99 8.10 2.87 -4.86
N VAL A 100 8.81 2.14 -5.70
CA VAL A 100 9.95 2.67 -6.45
C VAL A 100 9.62 2.68 -7.92
N LYS A 101 10.05 3.74 -8.60
CA LYS A 101 9.85 3.90 -10.04
C LYS A 101 11.19 3.86 -10.73
N GLU A 102 11.38 2.87 -11.59
CA GLU A 102 12.55 2.78 -12.46
C GLU A 102 12.09 2.90 -13.91
N LYS A 103 12.52 3.97 -14.58
CA LYS A 103 12.10 4.29 -15.96
C LYS A 103 10.56 4.34 -16.08
N ASN A 104 9.98 3.29 -16.66
CA ASN A 104 8.55 3.14 -16.90
C ASN A 104 7.88 2.04 -16.06
N GLU A 105 8.63 1.41 -15.16
CA GLU A 105 8.14 0.35 -14.30
C GLU A 105 7.98 0.86 -12.87
N THR A 106 6.91 0.43 -12.22
CA THR A 106 6.64 0.73 -10.81
C THR A 106 6.66 -0.59 -10.05
N ALA A 107 7.54 -0.69 -9.07
CA ALA A 107 7.62 -1.84 -8.18
C ALA A 107 7.11 -1.44 -6.79
N VAL A 108 6.26 -2.29 -6.21
CA VAL A 108 5.79 -2.15 -4.83
C VAL A 108 6.79 -2.87 -3.93
N LEU A 109 7.49 -2.13 -3.08
CA LEU A 109 8.44 -2.69 -2.12
C LEU A 109 7.77 -3.08 -0.80
N PHE A 110 6.72 -2.35 -0.44
CA PHE A 110 5.95 -2.59 0.77
C PHE A 110 4.46 -2.37 0.47
N ASN A 111 3.61 -3.25 1.00
CA ASN A 111 2.17 -3.09 1.00
C ASN A 111 1.63 -3.48 2.38
N ARG A 112 0.81 -2.62 2.96
CA ARG A 112 0.19 -2.82 4.26
C ARG A 112 -1.00 -3.77 4.14
N CYS A 113 -0.91 -4.93 4.77
CA CYS A 113 -1.96 -5.97 4.73
C CYS A 113 -2.82 -6.07 6.00
N ASP A 114 -2.57 -5.22 7.00
CA ASP A 114 -3.30 -5.20 8.28
C ASP A 114 -4.32 -4.05 8.40
N SER A 115 -4.48 -3.21 7.36
CA SER A 115 -5.53 -2.20 7.35
C SER A 115 -6.89 -2.86 7.14
N LEU A 116 -7.60 -3.10 8.24
CA LEU A 116 -8.93 -3.71 8.25
C LEU A 116 -9.93 -2.92 7.38
N GLU A 117 -9.76 -1.61 7.26
CA GLU A 117 -10.67 -0.73 6.52
C GLU A 117 -10.50 -0.81 5.00
N LEU A 118 -9.30 -1.16 4.50
CA LEU A 118 -9.08 -1.38 3.07
C LEU A 118 -9.78 -2.64 2.54
N PHE A 119 -9.98 -3.66 3.39
CA PHE A 119 -10.55 -4.96 3.00
C PHE A 119 -12.01 -5.16 3.44
N GLN A 120 -12.53 -4.35 4.39
CA GLN A 120 -13.92 -4.45 4.82
C GLN A 120 -14.92 -3.77 3.87
N LYS A 121 -14.47 -2.87 2.99
CA LYS A 121 -15.36 -2.14 2.08
C LYS A 121 -16.03 -3.05 1.04
N GLU A 122 -15.46 -4.21 0.74
CA GLU A 122 -16.05 -5.18 -0.19
C GLU A 122 -17.16 -6.05 0.45
N GLU A 123 -17.18 -6.21 1.78
CA GLU A 123 -18.15 -7.09 2.47
C GLU A 123 -19.51 -6.40 2.74
N SER A 124 -19.61 -5.08 2.64
CA SER A 124 -20.85 -4.35 2.94
C SER A 124 -21.96 -4.43 1.86
N ILE A 125 -21.78 -5.26 0.82
CA ILE A 125 -22.85 -5.61 -0.15
C ILE A 125 -23.37 -7.06 0.03
N ALA A 126 -22.78 -7.88 0.90
CA ALA A 126 -23.25 -9.25 1.10
C ALA A 126 -24.30 -9.34 2.22
N GLN A 127 -25.57 -9.43 1.81
CA GLN A 127 -26.64 -10.00 2.62
C GLN A 127 -26.23 -11.38 3.17
N GLU A 128 -26.49 -11.60 4.46
CA GLU A 128 -26.47 -12.83 5.27
C GLU A 128 -25.78 -14.11 4.74
N PRO A 129 -25.01 -14.83 5.59
CA PRO A 129 -24.27 -16.02 5.19
C PRO A 129 -25.24 -17.18 4.91
N LYS A 130 -25.52 -17.43 3.63
CA LYS A 130 -26.05 -18.73 3.19
C LYS A 130 -24.90 -19.72 3.08
N LYS A 131 -25.03 -20.84 3.77
CA LYS A 131 -24.30 -22.10 3.51
C LYS A 131 -24.45 -22.47 2.03
N ASP A 132 -23.49 -22.06 1.22
CA ASP A 132 -23.27 -22.58 -0.12
C ASP A 132 -21.84 -22.17 -0.46
N GLU A 133 -20.93 -23.13 -0.42
CA GLU A 133 -19.58 -23.01 -0.97
C GLU A 133 -19.71 -22.86 -2.50
N ARG A 134 -20.20 -21.72 -2.97
CA ARG A 134 -20.07 -21.33 -4.36
C ARG A 134 -18.63 -20.89 -4.52
N GLU A 135 -17.82 -21.86 -4.93
CA GLU A 135 -16.48 -21.65 -5.46
C GLU A 135 -16.46 -20.31 -6.23
N SER A 136 -15.66 -19.35 -5.75
CA SER A 136 -15.64 -17.98 -6.32
C SER A 136 -15.39 -18.08 -7.83
N LYS A 137 -15.97 -17.16 -8.61
CA LYS A 137 -15.75 -17.12 -10.07
C LYS A 137 -14.25 -17.13 -10.41
N GLU A 138 -13.44 -16.42 -9.65
CA GLU A 138 -11.97 -16.38 -9.80
C GLU A 138 -11.33 -17.76 -9.60
N TRP A 139 -11.89 -18.55 -8.70
CA TRP A 139 -11.43 -19.89 -8.40
C TRP A 139 -11.87 -20.90 -9.47
N LEU A 140 -13.08 -20.73 -10.02
CA LEU A 140 -13.57 -21.49 -11.17
C LEU A 140 -12.73 -21.19 -12.42
N ASP A 141 -12.44 -19.92 -12.69
CA ASP A 141 -11.61 -19.47 -13.80
C ASP A 141 -10.17 -20.02 -13.64
N SER A 142 -9.63 -20.02 -12.41
CA SER A 142 -8.31 -20.61 -12.09
C SER A 142 -8.30 -22.13 -12.30
N LYS A 143 -9.34 -22.84 -11.85
CA LYS A 143 -9.50 -24.27 -12.12
C LYS A 143 -9.58 -24.55 -13.62
N GLU A 144 -10.39 -23.81 -14.36
CA GLU A 144 -10.54 -24.02 -15.80
C GLU A 144 -9.22 -23.78 -16.54
N ALA A 145 -8.45 -22.76 -16.16
CA ALA A 145 -7.09 -22.53 -16.67
C ALA A 145 -6.13 -23.69 -16.34
N LEU A 146 -6.23 -24.27 -15.13
CA LEU A 146 -5.47 -25.45 -14.74
C LEU A 146 -5.80 -26.67 -15.60
N PHE A 147 -7.09 -26.92 -15.89
CA PHE A 147 -7.55 -28.12 -16.62
C PHE A 147 -7.50 -27.98 -18.15
N SER A 148 -7.56 -26.77 -18.69
CA SER A 148 -7.46 -26.50 -20.14
C SER A 148 -6.03 -26.67 -20.67
N ASN A 149 -5.02 -26.62 -19.81
CA ASN A 149 -3.63 -26.87 -20.18
C ASN A 149 -3.34 -28.38 -20.26
N SER A 150 -3.04 -28.87 -21.47
CA SER A 150 -2.78 -30.29 -21.75
C SER A 150 -1.61 -30.88 -20.96
N LYS A 151 -0.60 -30.07 -20.60
CA LYS A 151 0.51 -30.52 -19.73
C LYS A 151 0.06 -30.74 -18.30
N ASN A 152 -0.76 -29.83 -17.76
CA ASN A 152 -1.27 -29.93 -16.39
C ASN A 152 -2.18 -31.16 -16.24
N ARG A 153 -3.01 -31.42 -17.26
CA ARG A 153 -3.87 -32.59 -17.32
C ARG A 153 -3.07 -33.91 -17.24
N ALA A 154 -1.98 -34.02 -18.00
CA ALA A 154 -1.12 -35.21 -17.96
C ALA A 154 -0.45 -35.42 -16.58
N ILE A 155 -0.08 -34.34 -15.89
CA ILE A 155 0.49 -34.41 -14.53
C ILE A 155 -0.56 -34.91 -13.54
N LEU A 156 -1.79 -34.38 -13.60
CA LEU A 156 -2.90 -34.79 -12.72
C LEU A 156 -3.29 -36.25 -12.95
N GLU A 157 -3.36 -36.70 -14.21
CA GLU A 157 -3.67 -38.09 -14.55
C GLU A 157 -2.61 -39.09 -14.05
N ASN A 158 -1.36 -38.65 -13.87
CA ASN A 158 -0.28 -39.48 -13.29
C ASN A 158 -0.28 -39.48 -11.76
N LEU A 159 -0.75 -38.40 -11.12
CA LEU A 159 -0.90 -38.31 -9.67
C LEU A 159 -1.99 -39.25 -9.14
N HIS A 160 -3.05 -39.51 -9.92
CA HIS A 160 -4.11 -40.46 -9.56
C HIS A 160 -3.74 -41.94 -9.78
N LYS A 161 -2.57 -42.22 -10.36
CA LYS A 161 -2.07 -43.59 -10.63
C LYS A 161 -0.96 -44.04 -9.68
N SER A 162 -0.56 -43.19 -8.72
CA SER A 162 0.41 -43.49 -7.66
C SER A 162 -0.30 -43.68 -6.33
#